data_AF-A0A1S8BF90-F1
#
_entry.id   AF-A0A1S8BF90-F1
#
_cell.length_a   1.000
_cell.length_b   1.000
_cell.length_c   1.000
_cell.angle_alpha   90.00
_cell.angle_beta   90.00
_cell.angle_gamma   90.00
#
_symmetry.space_group_name_H-M   'P 1'
#
loop_
_entity.id
_entity.type
_entity.pdbx_description
1 polymer ?
#
loop_
_entity_poly.entity_id
_entity_poly.type
_entity_poly.pdbx_seq_one_letter_code
_entity_poly.pdbx_strand_id
1 'polypeptide(L)'
;MSTVEKMGFFKIEFQLRRTALQKSARQMANACWDEWILRESAKRLLCGIFIMGNLFSVTYGTTPMFAIEQDLSFEIPSEEKLWDARTAELWEDARASSSAPAAQMTLRETIVTTLFNRQEDVGKGPSQVSGFTALLITHAANVHMWSILQFVQSFAPPLAHEILAATFSSLVRWHTALGHGRVEAPEAAYYDNAGIPLVFNCYSLLRIAYVRLFGNSSIFNKMILLTDDPEEISITMASYVSAPQPRNHFLTKSITKAYEGFITPVRLGHLLIKKTAALSWSVEHAVAAWDAVLFVSKWVHAVQMESATQPPDDEEDKILTQMKGLLDEMECEYNGSGSLAAAVTRAWAGFLTDTWVWGGEFSCIYASNVQTLTFTVTPRMGYILMQLAIAYENSYQETPP
;
A
#
# COMPACT_ATOMS: atom_id res chain seq x y z
N MET A 1 -18.43 2.77 -18.39
CA MET A 1 -17.68 3.78 -17.60
C MET A 1 -16.55 3.10 -16.87
N SER A 2 -15.32 3.58 -17.05
CA SER A 2 -14.14 3.05 -16.35
C SER A 2 -14.24 3.34 -14.84
N THR A 3 -13.51 2.58 -14.03
CA THR A 3 -13.46 2.77 -12.56
C THR A 3 -12.97 4.17 -12.19
N VAL A 4 -12.15 4.80 -13.03
CA VAL A 4 -11.65 6.17 -12.86
C VAL A 4 -12.77 7.21 -13.02
N GLU A 5 -13.66 7.04 -13.99
CA GLU A 5 -14.81 7.95 -14.21
C GLU A 5 -15.78 7.97 -13.02
N LYS A 6 -15.78 6.92 -12.20
CA LYS A 6 -16.63 6.78 -11.01
C LYS A 6 -16.04 7.45 -9.76
N MET A 7 -14.81 7.97 -9.81
CA MET A 7 -14.17 8.62 -8.65
C MET A 7 -14.96 9.84 -8.16
N GLY A 8 -15.48 10.67 -9.06
CA GLY A 8 -16.28 11.85 -8.69
C GLY A 8 -17.51 11.50 -7.84
N PHE A 9 -18.19 10.41 -8.19
CA PHE A 9 -19.35 9.89 -7.44
C PHE A 9 -18.95 9.49 -6.02
N PHE A 10 -17.88 8.70 -5.87
CA PHE A 10 -17.38 8.28 -4.56
C PHE A 10 -17.00 9.47 -3.67
N LYS A 11 -16.48 10.58 -4.24
CA LYS A 11 -16.11 11.78 -3.47
C LYS A 11 -17.35 12.44 -2.90
N ILE A 12 -18.38 12.62 -3.73
CA ILE A 12 -19.64 13.24 -3.33
C ILE A 12 -20.31 12.42 -2.23
N GLU A 13 -20.44 11.11 -2.44
CA GLU A 13 -21.06 10.21 -1.48
C GLU A 13 -20.32 10.19 -0.14
N PHE A 14 -18.98 10.17 -0.19
CA PHE A 14 -18.15 10.27 1.01
C PHE A 14 -18.42 11.58 1.78
N GLN A 15 -18.49 12.72 1.09
CA GLN A 15 -18.75 14.00 1.77
C GLN A 15 -20.14 14.05 2.40
N LEU A 16 -21.18 13.62 1.68
CA LEU A 16 -22.56 13.61 2.18
C LEU A 16 -22.67 12.77 3.46
N ARG A 17 -22.13 11.56 3.45
CA ARG A 17 -22.13 10.66 4.61
C ARG A 17 -21.31 11.18 5.77
N ARG A 18 -20.13 11.75 5.50
CA ARG A 18 -19.29 12.35 6.54
C ARG A 18 -20.01 13.50 7.24
N THR A 19 -20.66 14.39 6.49
CA THR A 19 -21.45 15.48 7.07
C THR A 19 -22.63 14.96 7.90
N ALA A 20 -23.32 13.92 7.45
CA ALA A 20 -24.38 13.27 8.23
C ALA A 20 -23.86 12.65 9.54
N LEU A 21 -22.69 12.01 9.49
CA LEU A 21 -22.02 11.42 10.64
C LEU A 21 -21.60 12.47 11.69
N GLN A 22 -21.13 13.63 11.25
CA GLN A 22 -20.77 14.74 12.14
C GLN A 22 -21.99 15.36 12.84
N LYS A 23 -23.14 15.43 12.15
CA LYS A 23 -24.40 15.92 12.75
C LYS A 23 -24.92 15.01 13.85
N SER A 24 -24.85 13.69 13.65
CA SER A 24 -25.33 12.68 14.60
C SER A 24 -24.39 12.46 15.79
N ALA A 25 -23.12 12.88 15.72
CA ALA A 25 -22.13 12.69 16.79
C ALA A 25 -22.56 13.31 18.14
N ARG A 26 -23.38 14.36 18.12
CA ARG A 26 -23.84 15.08 19.33
C ARG A 26 -24.93 14.34 20.12
N GLN A 27 -25.49 13.24 19.60
CA GLN A 27 -26.68 12.56 20.16
C GLN A 27 -26.38 11.19 20.79
N MET A 28 -25.11 10.77 20.85
CA MET A 28 -24.72 9.34 21.02
C MET A 28 -24.48 8.85 22.47
N ALA A 29 -24.61 9.70 23.50
CA ALA A 29 -24.24 9.30 24.86
C ALA A 29 -25.05 8.11 25.43
N ASN A 30 -26.26 7.85 24.89
CA ASN A 30 -27.17 6.79 25.31
C ASN A 30 -27.69 5.95 24.12
N ALA A 31 -26.91 5.82 23.04
CA ALA A 31 -27.36 5.09 21.85
C ALA A 31 -27.60 3.60 22.16
N CYS A 32 -28.70 3.04 21.66
CA CYS A 32 -28.92 1.59 21.72
C CYS A 32 -28.04 0.87 20.67
N TRP A 33 -27.97 -0.47 20.74
CA TRP A 33 -27.17 -1.26 19.82
C TRP A 33 -27.53 -1.00 18.34
N ASP A 34 -28.82 -0.91 18.02
CA ASP A 34 -29.29 -0.67 16.64
C ASP A 34 -28.81 0.69 16.08
N GLU A 35 -28.85 1.73 16.91
CA GLU A 35 -28.34 3.05 16.53
C GLU A 35 -26.82 3.05 16.38
N TRP A 36 -26.13 2.37 17.32
CA TRP A 36 -24.68 2.24 17.30
C TRP A 36 -24.19 1.47 16.07
N ILE A 37 -24.77 0.32 15.74
CA ILE A 37 -24.32 -0.52 14.62
C ILE A 37 -24.51 0.19 13.28
N LEU A 38 -25.60 0.95 13.12
CA LEU A 38 -25.83 1.77 11.93
C LEU A 38 -24.79 2.88 11.79
N ARG A 39 -24.44 3.55 12.90
CA ARG A 39 -23.41 4.58 12.89
C ARG A 39 -22.01 4.00 12.64
N GLU A 40 -21.67 2.90 13.29
CA GLU A 40 -20.39 2.20 13.12
C GLU A 40 -20.24 1.70 11.67
N SER A 41 -21.32 1.17 11.08
CA SER A 41 -21.38 0.80 9.67
C SER A 41 -21.10 1.99 8.76
N ALA A 42 -21.64 3.17 9.06
CA ALA A 42 -21.36 4.39 8.30
C ALA A 42 -19.89 4.85 8.42
N LYS A 43 -19.29 4.76 9.63
CA LYS A 43 -17.85 5.03 9.85
C LYS A 43 -17.00 4.09 9.01
N ARG A 44 -17.25 2.78 9.10
CA ARG A 44 -16.50 1.74 8.37
C ARG A 44 -16.68 1.85 6.86
N LEU A 45 -17.84 2.27 6.39
CA LEU A 45 -18.07 2.56 4.97
C LEU A 45 -17.20 3.72 4.46
N LEU A 46 -17.12 4.82 5.20
CA LEU A 46 -16.22 5.94 4.86
C LEU A 46 -14.77 5.47 4.80
N CYS A 47 -14.35 4.67 5.79
CA CYS A 47 -13.03 4.03 5.81
C CYS A 47 -12.78 3.15 4.58
N GLY A 48 -13.74 2.32 4.17
CA GLY A 48 -13.66 1.51 2.96
C GLY A 48 -13.51 2.33 1.68
N ILE A 49 -14.28 3.41 1.54
CA ILE A 49 -14.16 4.34 0.40
C ILE A 49 -12.78 5.00 0.37
N PHE A 50 -12.25 5.39 1.54
CA PHE A 50 -10.90 5.95 1.65
C PHE A 50 -9.81 4.94 1.24
N ILE A 51 -9.88 3.71 1.75
CA ILE A 51 -8.97 2.61 1.39
C ILE A 51 -8.95 2.39 -0.12
N MET A 52 -10.14 2.24 -0.73
CA MET A 52 -10.28 2.06 -2.17
C MET A 52 -9.73 3.23 -2.97
N GLY A 53 -10.03 4.47 -2.56
CA GLY A 53 -9.50 5.67 -3.20
C GLY A 53 -7.97 5.74 -3.17
N ASN A 54 -7.35 5.34 -2.07
CA ASN A 54 -5.89 5.25 -1.99
C ASN A 54 -5.34 4.12 -2.88
N LEU A 55 -5.95 2.93 -2.87
CA LEU A 55 -5.53 1.80 -3.73
C LEU A 55 -5.59 2.15 -5.21
N PHE A 56 -6.63 2.86 -5.68
CA PHE A 56 -6.69 3.36 -7.05
C PHE A 56 -5.57 4.34 -7.35
N SER A 57 -5.31 5.29 -6.45
CA SER A 57 -4.20 6.24 -6.57
C SER A 57 -2.84 5.54 -6.68
N VAL A 58 -2.61 4.48 -5.90
CA VAL A 58 -1.35 3.72 -5.97
C VAL A 58 -1.26 2.96 -7.28
N THR A 59 -2.31 2.21 -7.62
CA THR A 59 -2.36 1.28 -8.76
C THR A 59 -2.15 2.03 -10.08
N TYR A 60 -2.82 3.17 -10.25
CA TYR A 60 -2.82 3.93 -11.51
C TYR A 60 -1.91 5.16 -11.49
N GLY A 61 -1.21 5.41 -10.38
CA GLY A 61 -0.31 6.55 -10.26
C GLY A 61 -1.02 7.90 -10.26
N THR A 62 -2.30 7.95 -9.89
CA THR A 62 -3.08 9.19 -9.85
C THR A 62 -2.96 9.89 -8.49
N THR A 63 -3.30 11.17 -8.44
CA THR A 63 -3.43 11.93 -7.19
C THR A 63 -4.38 11.24 -6.20
N PRO A 64 -4.02 11.13 -4.91
CA PRO A 64 -4.93 10.66 -3.88
C PRO A 64 -6.24 11.45 -3.85
N MET A 65 -7.34 10.72 -3.80
CA MET A 65 -8.69 11.28 -3.85
C MET A 65 -9.11 12.03 -2.57
N PHE A 66 -8.48 11.67 -1.45
CA PHE A 66 -8.83 12.18 -0.12
C PHE A 66 -7.59 12.80 0.54
N ALA A 67 -7.80 13.95 1.18
CA ALA A 67 -6.81 14.64 1.98
C ALA A 67 -7.02 14.30 3.46
N ILE A 68 -5.93 13.93 4.16
CA ILE A 68 -6.01 13.53 5.57
C ILE A 68 -6.66 14.60 6.44
N GLU A 69 -6.23 15.86 6.30
CA GLU A 69 -6.66 16.96 7.16
C GLU A 69 -8.17 17.22 7.08
N GLN A 70 -8.71 17.26 5.87
CA GLN A 70 -10.10 17.65 5.64
C GLN A 70 -11.05 16.46 5.68
N ASP A 71 -10.68 15.34 5.06
CA ASP A 71 -11.61 14.23 4.81
C ASP A 71 -11.68 13.24 5.96
N LEU A 72 -10.61 13.07 6.73
CA LEU A 72 -10.53 12.09 7.83
C LEU A 72 -10.84 12.69 9.21
N SER A 73 -11.44 13.89 9.23
CA SER A 73 -11.90 14.56 10.44
C SER A 73 -13.28 14.03 10.87
N PHE A 74 -13.33 12.74 11.21
CA PHE A 74 -14.47 12.07 11.84
C PHE A 74 -13.99 11.02 12.84
N GLU A 75 -14.87 10.60 13.73
CA GLU A 75 -14.60 9.63 14.81
C GLU A 75 -14.00 8.33 14.27
N ILE A 76 -13.00 7.80 14.96
CA ILE A 76 -12.39 6.52 14.61
C ILE A 76 -13.41 5.36 14.70
N PRO A 77 -13.33 4.35 13.82
CA PRO A 77 -14.09 3.11 13.98
C PRO A 77 -13.79 2.43 15.32
N SER A 78 -14.79 1.80 15.92
CA SER A 78 -14.61 1.01 17.14
C SER A 78 -13.79 -0.25 16.87
N GLU A 79 -13.20 -0.83 17.92
CA GLU A 79 -12.45 -2.09 17.90
C GLU A 79 -13.27 -3.24 17.27
N GLU A 80 -12.58 -4.21 16.67
CA GLU A 80 -13.20 -5.34 15.97
C GLU A 80 -14.10 -6.16 16.89
N LYS A 81 -13.70 -6.34 18.17
CA LYS A 81 -14.51 -7.06 19.16
C LYS A 81 -15.90 -6.44 19.33
N LEU A 82 -16.00 -5.11 19.34
CA LEU A 82 -17.29 -4.41 19.38
C LEU A 82 -18.05 -4.57 18.06
N TRP A 83 -17.36 -4.49 16.93
CA TRP A 83 -17.97 -4.64 15.59
C TRP A 83 -18.50 -6.04 15.31
N ASP A 84 -17.83 -7.07 15.84
CA ASP A 84 -18.20 -8.46 15.65
C ASP A 84 -19.36 -8.91 16.56
N ALA A 85 -19.74 -8.08 17.54
CA ALA A 85 -20.91 -8.32 18.37
C ALA A 85 -22.21 -8.23 17.55
N ARG A 86 -22.80 -9.39 17.24
CA ARG A 86 -24.00 -9.53 16.39
C ARG A 86 -25.32 -9.26 17.12
N THR A 87 -25.31 -9.07 18.44
CA THR A 87 -26.50 -8.76 19.23
C THR A 87 -26.20 -7.69 20.28
N ALA A 88 -27.25 -7.07 20.80
CA ALA A 88 -27.14 -6.04 21.83
C ALA A 88 -26.45 -6.56 23.10
N GLU A 89 -26.73 -7.81 23.50
CA GLU A 89 -26.14 -8.44 24.68
C GLU A 89 -24.63 -8.63 24.50
N LEU A 90 -24.20 -9.21 23.37
CA LEU A 90 -22.79 -9.39 23.05
C LEU A 90 -22.04 -8.06 22.97
N TRP A 91 -22.71 -7.00 22.53
CA TRP A 91 -22.13 -5.67 22.42
C TRP A 91 -21.99 -4.97 23.79
N GLU A 92 -22.96 -5.12 24.68
CA GLU A 92 -22.84 -4.66 26.07
C GLU A 92 -21.74 -5.42 26.82
N ASP A 93 -21.64 -6.74 26.64
CA ASP A 93 -20.57 -7.56 27.23
C ASP A 93 -19.19 -7.13 26.71
N ALA A 94 -19.07 -6.92 25.40
CA ALA A 94 -17.84 -6.43 24.79
C ALA A 94 -17.47 -5.03 25.31
N ARG A 95 -18.44 -4.13 25.46
CA ARG A 95 -18.21 -2.78 26.02
C ARG A 95 -17.79 -2.83 27.48
N ALA A 96 -18.43 -3.66 28.29
CA ALA A 96 -18.08 -3.84 29.70
C ALA A 96 -16.67 -4.42 29.88
N SER A 97 -16.20 -5.23 28.93
CA SER A 97 -14.85 -5.77 28.92
C SER A 97 -13.77 -4.78 28.42
N SER A 98 -14.17 -3.70 27.75
CA SER A 98 -13.22 -2.71 27.23
C SER A 98 -12.77 -1.77 28.34
N SER A 99 -11.46 -1.65 28.52
CA SER A 99 -10.84 -0.93 29.64
C SER A 99 -10.65 0.57 29.38
N ALA A 100 -10.98 1.05 28.17
CA ALA A 100 -10.71 2.42 27.76
C ALA A 100 -12.03 3.22 27.60
N PRO A 101 -12.16 4.39 28.25
CA PRO A 101 -13.15 5.37 27.83
C PRO A 101 -12.86 5.73 26.37
N ALA A 102 -13.86 5.63 25.51
CA ALA A 102 -13.76 6.08 24.12
C ALA A 102 -13.54 7.60 24.11
N ALA A 103 -12.28 8.03 24.21
CA ALA A 103 -11.93 9.39 23.86
C ALA A 103 -12.40 9.60 22.41
N GLN A 104 -13.20 10.65 22.17
CA GLN A 104 -13.72 10.98 20.84
C GLN A 104 -12.59 11.54 19.96
N MET A 105 -11.57 10.72 19.71
CA MET A 105 -10.46 11.05 18.83
C MET A 105 -10.92 10.83 17.39
N THR A 106 -10.63 11.81 16.55
CA THR A 106 -10.84 11.66 15.12
C THR A 106 -9.78 10.74 14.52
N LEU A 107 -10.12 10.11 13.39
CA LEU A 107 -9.16 9.32 12.62
C LEU A 107 -7.93 10.16 12.26
N ARG A 108 -8.12 11.43 11.86
CA ARG A 108 -7.04 12.39 11.62
C ARG A 108 -6.12 12.55 12.83
N GLU A 109 -6.67 12.81 14.02
CA GLU A 109 -5.86 12.97 15.24
C GLU A 109 -5.07 11.70 15.54
N THR A 110 -5.70 10.54 15.43
CA THR A 110 -5.06 9.23 15.62
C THR A 110 -3.87 9.04 14.67
N ILE A 111 -4.06 9.37 13.39
CA ILE A 111 -3.01 9.29 12.38
C ILE A 111 -1.85 10.21 12.76
N VAL A 112 -2.14 11.46 13.13
CA VAL A 112 -1.11 12.45 13.46
C VAL A 112 -0.33 12.05 14.72
N THR A 113 -1.02 11.62 15.77
CA THR A 113 -0.37 11.22 17.02
C THR A 113 0.45 9.94 16.87
N THR A 114 -0.03 8.97 16.09
CA THR A 114 0.64 7.67 15.95
C THR A 114 1.78 7.71 14.94
N LEU A 115 1.57 8.35 13.79
CA LEU A 115 2.52 8.32 12.68
C LEU A 115 3.51 9.48 12.71
N PHE A 116 3.06 10.70 13.05
CA PHE A 116 3.85 11.92 12.90
C PHE A 116 4.38 12.51 14.21
N ASN A 117 3.75 12.22 15.35
CA ASN A 117 4.25 12.73 16.62
C ASN A 117 5.56 12.01 17.03
N ARG A 118 6.55 12.81 17.41
CA ARG A 118 7.88 12.33 17.83
C ARG A 118 7.97 12.09 19.33
N GLN A 119 7.06 12.67 20.13
CA GLN A 119 6.98 12.38 21.55
C GLN A 119 6.32 11.02 21.75
N GLU A 120 7.14 9.98 21.93
CA GLU A 120 6.71 8.88 22.79
C GLU A 120 6.61 9.49 24.20
N ASP A 121 5.40 9.59 24.75
CA ASP A 121 5.20 10.07 26.12
C ASP A 121 6.10 9.26 27.05
N VAL A 122 7.17 9.88 27.55
CA VAL A 122 8.14 9.24 28.44
C VAL A 122 7.39 8.74 29.67
N GLY A 123 7.22 7.41 29.77
CA GLY A 123 6.55 6.75 30.90
C GLY A 123 5.13 6.24 30.64
N LYS A 124 4.50 6.53 29.49
CA LYS A 124 3.29 5.82 29.06
C LYS A 124 3.64 4.87 27.94
N GLY A 125 3.43 3.58 28.18
CA GLY A 125 3.42 2.61 27.08
C GLY A 125 2.49 3.12 25.98
N PRO A 126 2.88 3.04 24.71
CA PRO A 126 2.05 3.51 23.61
C PRO A 126 0.73 2.75 23.61
N SER A 127 -0.36 3.49 23.45
CA SER A 127 -1.70 2.93 23.31
C SER A 127 -1.73 1.90 22.19
N GLN A 128 -2.16 0.67 22.50
CA GLN A 128 -2.44 -0.32 21.47
C GLN A 128 -3.52 0.20 20.53
N VAL A 129 -3.38 -0.08 19.24
CA VAL A 129 -4.38 0.25 18.22
C VAL A 129 -4.95 -1.03 17.64
N SER A 130 -6.22 -0.99 17.26
CA SER A 130 -6.85 -2.11 16.57
C SER A 130 -6.20 -2.40 15.21
N GLY A 131 -6.34 -3.63 14.71
CA GLY A 131 -5.82 -4.04 13.40
C GLY A 131 -6.35 -3.18 12.25
N PHE A 132 -7.65 -2.86 12.28
CA PHE A 132 -8.30 -1.99 11.30
C PHE A 132 -7.80 -0.54 11.41
N THR A 133 -7.60 -0.04 12.63
CA THR A 133 -7.00 1.29 12.84
C THR A 133 -5.59 1.34 12.29
N ALA A 134 -4.76 0.32 12.55
CA ALA A 134 -3.41 0.24 12.00
C ALA A 134 -3.42 0.24 10.46
N LEU A 135 -4.36 -0.48 9.84
CA LEU A 135 -4.55 -0.48 8.40
C LEU A 135 -4.86 0.94 7.88
N LEU A 136 -5.81 1.63 8.51
CA LEU A 136 -6.19 3.00 8.13
C LEU A 136 -5.04 4.00 8.29
N ILE A 137 -4.28 3.90 9.38
CA ILE A 137 -3.07 4.72 9.60
C ILE A 137 -2.06 4.49 8.49
N THR A 138 -1.88 3.24 8.04
CA THR A 138 -0.92 2.93 6.99
C THR A 138 -1.40 3.37 5.59
N HIS A 139 -2.71 3.33 5.30
CA HIS A 139 -3.23 3.97 4.09
C HIS A 139 -3.06 5.50 4.15
N ALA A 140 -3.29 6.12 5.30
CA ALA A 140 -3.03 7.55 5.47
C ALA A 140 -1.55 7.88 5.30
N ALA A 141 -0.63 7.04 5.79
CA ALA A 141 0.80 7.18 5.54
C ALA A 141 1.09 7.28 4.03
N ASN A 142 0.50 6.39 3.22
CA ASN A 142 0.66 6.40 1.77
C ASN A 142 0.15 7.68 1.10
N VAL A 143 -1.00 8.21 1.53
CA VAL A 143 -1.53 9.49 1.04
C VAL A 143 -0.59 10.63 1.44
N HIS A 144 -0.12 10.64 2.69
CA HIS A 144 0.80 11.66 3.18
C HIS A 144 2.14 11.63 2.44
N MET A 145 2.70 10.45 2.17
CA MET A 145 3.96 10.31 1.44
C MET A 145 3.87 10.93 0.05
N TRP A 146 2.73 10.72 -0.63
CA TRP A 146 2.47 11.36 -1.91
C TRP A 146 2.47 12.89 -1.77
N SER A 147 1.76 13.44 -0.78
CA SER A 147 1.73 14.90 -0.55
C SER A 147 3.10 15.48 -0.19
N ILE A 148 3.87 14.79 0.65
CA ILE A 148 5.23 15.20 1.01
C ILE A 148 6.13 15.21 -0.21
N LEU A 149 6.07 14.18 -1.07
CA LEU A 149 6.87 14.15 -2.28
C LEU A 149 6.59 15.35 -3.18
N GLN A 150 5.31 15.65 -3.44
CA GLN A 150 4.93 16.81 -4.25
C GLN A 150 5.44 18.13 -3.66
N PHE A 151 5.41 18.26 -2.34
CA PHE A 151 5.93 19.43 -1.63
C PHE A 151 7.46 19.52 -1.70
N VAL A 152 8.17 18.43 -1.39
CA VAL A 152 9.64 18.36 -1.37
C VAL A 152 10.25 18.67 -2.73
N GLN A 153 9.61 18.25 -3.82
CA GLN A 153 10.05 18.55 -5.18
C GLN A 153 10.14 20.06 -5.49
N SER A 154 9.52 20.91 -4.68
CA SER A 154 9.60 22.38 -4.80
C SER A 154 10.86 22.98 -4.14
N PHE A 155 11.68 22.17 -3.46
CA PHE A 155 12.86 22.63 -2.72
C PHE A 155 14.14 21.98 -3.24
N ALA A 156 15.23 22.74 -3.20
CA ALA A 156 16.57 22.22 -3.43
C ALA A 156 17.15 21.61 -2.13
N PRO A 157 18.19 20.75 -2.22
CA PRO A 157 19.01 20.38 -1.07
C PRO A 157 19.62 21.63 -0.38
N PRO A 158 19.84 21.63 0.95
CA PRO A 158 19.72 20.48 1.86
C PRO A 158 18.30 20.25 2.40
N LEU A 159 17.40 21.23 2.33
CA LEU A 159 16.07 21.17 2.94
C LEU A 159 15.24 19.97 2.43
N ALA A 160 15.30 19.70 1.11
CA ALA A 160 14.64 18.54 0.53
C ALA A 160 15.10 17.21 1.18
N HIS A 161 16.40 17.05 1.42
CA HIS A 161 16.96 15.85 2.05
C HIS A 161 16.58 15.73 3.52
N GLU A 162 16.54 16.84 4.25
CA GLU A 162 16.13 16.85 5.66
C GLU A 162 14.68 16.40 5.84
N ILE A 163 13.78 16.88 4.97
CA ILE A 163 12.38 16.46 4.97
C ILE A 163 12.28 14.96 4.68
N LEU A 164 12.91 14.48 3.60
CA LEU A 164 12.89 13.05 3.23
C LEU A 164 13.44 12.15 4.35
N ALA A 165 14.53 12.56 5.01
CA ALA A 165 15.12 11.80 6.11
C ALA A 165 14.19 11.72 7.34
N ALA A 166 13.52 12.83 7.68
CA ALA A 166 12.53 12.87 8.76
C ALA A 166 11.30 12.01 8.44
N THR A 167 10.83 12.04 7.18
CA THR A 167 9.70 11.23 6.73
C THR A 167 10.05 9.74 6.71
N PHE A 168 11.24 9.36 6.20
CA PHE A 168 11.73 7.97 6.25
C PHE A 168 11.78 7.44 7.69
N SER A 169 12.32 8.23 8.61
CA SER A 169 12.40 7.87 10.03
C SER A 169 11.02 7.63 10.64
N SER A 170 10.01 8.39 10.22
CA SER A 170 8.63 8.22 10.67
C SER A 170 8.02 6.90 10.18
N LEU A 171 8.30 6.50 8.93
CA LEU A 171 7.89 5.19 8.41
C LEU A 171 8.59 4.04 9.14
N VAL A 172 9.88 4.17 9.43
CA VAL A 172 10.63 3.16 10.21
C VAL A 172 10.04 3.01 11.62
N ARG A 173 9.73 4.13 12.29
CA ARG A 173 9.06 4.10 13.61
C ARG A 173 7.73 3.36 13.53
N TRP A 174 6.93 3.62 12.50
CA TRP A 174 5.66 2.92 12.31
C TRP A 174 5.86 1.42 12.04
N HIS A 175 6.80 1.05 11.19
CA HIS A 175 7.17 -0.35 10.94
C HIS A 175 7.53 -1.09 12.24
N THR A 176 8.37 -0.47 13.08
CA THR A 176 8.76 -1.03 14.38
C THR A 176 7.57 -1.13 15.34
N ALA A 177 6.68 -0.12 15.35
CA ALA A 177 5.47 -0.15 16.18
C ALA A 177 4.57 -1.34 15.84
N LEU A 178 4.38 -1.66 14.55
CA LEU A 178 3.60 -2.82 14.11
C LEU A 178 4.16 -4.15 14.67
N GLY A 179 5.49 -4.28 14.78
CA GLY A 179 6.16 -5.52 15.20
C GLY A 179 6.26 -5.74 16.72
N HIS A 180 6.02 -4.71 17.54
CA HIS A 180 6.17 -4.77 19.00
C HIS A 180 4.86 -5.05 19.75
N GLY A 181 3.87 -5.68 19.12
CA GLY A 181 2.57 -5.97 19.76
C GLY A 181 1.75 -4.72 20.09
N ARG A 182 2.02 -3.59 19.41
CA ARG A 182 1.20 -2.36 19.51
C ARG A 182 -0.05 -2.40 18.63
N VAL A 183 -0.21 -3.45 17.84
CA VAL A 183 -1.43 -3.76 17.09
C VAL A 183 -2.10 -4.94 17.75
N GLU A 184 -3.37 -4.79 18.12
CA GLU A 184 -4.16 -5.91 18.63
C GLU A 184 -4.26 -6.99 17.55
N ALA A 185 -3.78 -8.18 17.88
CA ALA A 185 -4.02 -9.37 17.07
C ALA A 185 -5.38 -9.93 17.47
N PRO A 186 -6.34 -10.14 16.54
CA PRO A 186 -7.57 -10.81 16.87
C PRO A 186 -7.25 -12.22 17.39
N GLU A 187 -7.76 -12.58 18.58
CA GLU A 187 -7.52 -13.88 19.21
C GLU A 187 -7.90 -15.06 18.28
N ALA A 188 -8.87 -14.84 17.39
CA ALA A 188 -9.34 -15.78 16.38
C ALA A 188 -8.48 -15.84 15.09
N ALA A 189 -7.64 -14.83 14.81
CA ALA A 189 -6.89 -14.73 13.55
C ALA A 189 -5.79 -15.80 13.39
N TYR A 190 -5.42 -16.49 14.47
CA TYR A 190 -4.43 -17.57 14.44
C TYR A 190 -5.05 -18.95 14.17
N TYR A 191 -6.35 -19.14 14.41
CA TYR A 191 -6.95 -20.48 14.47
C TYR A 191 -8.07 -20.76 13.46
N ASP A 192 -8.67 -19.76 12.80
CA ASP A 192 -9.96 -19.96 12.10
C ASP A 192 -9.98 -19.74 10.58
N ASN A 193 -8.87 -19.93 9.86
CA ASN A 193 -8.81 -19.68 8.40
C ASN A 193 -9.29 -18.26 7.98
N ALA A 194 -9.38 -17.33 8.93
CA ALA A 194 -9.96 -16.00 8.77
C ALA A 194 -8.90 -15.02 8.24
N GLY A 195 -8.45 -15.24 7.01
CA GLY A 195 -7.63 -14.28 6.25
C GLY A 195 -6.22 -14.04 6.79
N ILE A 196 -5.41 -13.33 6.00
CA ILE A 196 -4.09 -12.85 6.42
C ILE A 196 -4.31 -11.74 7.47
N PRO A 197 -3.67 -11.78 8.66
CA PRO A 197 -3.80 -10.72 9.66
C PRO A 197 -3.57 -9.33 9.06
N LEU A 198 -4.42 -8.36 9.40
CA LEU A 198 -4.38 -6.99 8.83
C LEU A 198 -3.01 -6.32 8.93
N VAL A 199 -2.20 -6.72 9.93
CA VAL A 199 -0.81 -6.26 10.09
C VAL A 199 0.08 -6.58 8.88
N PHE A 200 -0.14 -7.70 8.18
CA PHE A 200 0.60 -8.02 6.95
C PHE A 200 0.24 -7.04 5.83
N ASN A 201 -1.03 -6.65 5.72
CA ASN A 201 -1.45 -5.61 4.77
C ASN A 201 -0.75 -4.28 5.12
N CYS A 202 -0.57 -3.96 6.42
CA CYS A 202 0.21 -2.79 6.84
C CYS A 202 1.67 -2.87 6.36
N TYR A 203 2.34 -4.02 6.47
CA TYR A 203 3.71 -4.16 5.93
C TYR A 203 3.77 -4.00 4.40
N SER A 204 2.75 -4.47 3.68
CA SER A 204 2.61 -4.24 2.23
C SER A 204 2.42 -2.75 1.91
N LEU A 205 1.54 -2.07 2.64
CA LEU A 205 1.30 -0.63 2.50
C LEU A 205 2.52 0.21 2.87
N LEU A 206 3.32 -0.21 3.85
CA LEU A 206 4.58 0.45 4.19
C LEU A 206 5.59 0.38 3.04
N ARG A 207 5.67 -0.76 2.33
CA ARG A 207 6.49 -0.88 1.12
C ARG A 207 6.04 0.08 0.04
N ILE A 208 4.74 0.23 -0.19
CA ILE A 208 4.20 1.25 -1.10
C ILE A 208 4.64 2.65 -0.65
N ALA A 209 4.60 2.94 0.66
CA ALA A 209 4.97 4.25 1.18
C ALA A 209 6.47 4.58 0.93
N TYR A 210 7.36 3.60 1.13
CA TYR A 210 8.78 3.73 0.78
C TYR A 210 8.99 3.94 -0.73
N VAL A 211 8.32 3.15 -1.57
CA VAL A 211 8.38 3.30 -3.04
C VAL A 211 7.84 4.67 -3.47
N ARG A 212 6.80 5.18 -2.84
CA ARG A 212 6.27 6.52 -3.16
C ARG A 212 7.24 7.65 -2.82
N LEU A 213 7.93 7.58 -1.69
CA LEU A 213 8.86 8.64 -1.28
C LEU A 213 10.15 8.70 -2.11
N PHE A 214 10.66 7.54 -2.53
CA PHE A 214 12.00 7.43 -3.13
C PHE A 214 11.98 6.87 -4.55
N GLY A 215 10.86 6.30 -4.98
CA GLY A 215 10.61 5.93 -6.37
C GLY A 215 10.29 7.15 -7.20
N ASN A 216 10.85 7.20 -8.40
CA ASN A 216 10.54 8.24 -9.35
C ASN A 216 9.21 7.94 -10.04
N SER A 217 8.11 8.20 -9.31
CA SER A 217 6.75 7.84 -9.71
C SER A 217 6.28 8.49 -11.02
N SER A 218 6.96 9.56 -11.48
CA SER A 218 6.66 10.23 -12.75
C SER A 218 7.28 9.55 -13.98
N ILE A 219 8.26 8.66 -13.80
CA ILE A 219 8.90 7.99 -14.95
C ILE A 219 7.97 6.92 -15.55
N PHE A 220 7.25 6.18 -14.71
CA PHE A 220 6.40 5.08 -15.18
C PHE A 220 4.93 5.48 -15.22
N ASN A 221 4.36 5.55 -16.42
CA ASN A 221 2.93 5.79 -16.59
C ASN A 221 2.12 4.53 -16.20
N LYS A 222 1.66 4.47 -14.95
CA LYS A 222 0.85 3.35 -14.44
C LYS A 222 -0.55 3.24 -15.07
N MET A 223 -1.03 4.25 -15.79
CA MET A 223 -2.27 4.15 -16.56
C MET A 223 -2.17 3.11 -17.69
N ILE A 224 -0.96 2.64 -18.00
CA ILE A 224 -0.73 1.53 -18.92
C ILE A 224 -1.48 0.25 -18.53
N LEU A 225 -1.87 0.10 -17.25
CA LEU A 225 -2.72 -1.02 -16.81
C LEU A 225 -4.14 -0.99 -17.40
N LEU A 226 -4.55 0.12 -18.01
CA LEU A 226 -5.87 0.32 -18.62
C LEU A 226 -5.85 0.23 -20.15
N THR A 227 -4.66 0.19 -20.78
CA THR A 227 -4.54 0.08 -22.24
C THR A 227 -4.31 -1.37 -22.65
N ASP A 228 -4.84 -1.72 -23.82
CA ASP A 228 -4.56 -2.98 -24.49
C ASP A 228 -3.71 -2.78 -25.76
N ASP A 229 -3.27 -1.55 -26.05
CA ASP A 229 -2.45 -1.23 -27.21
C ASP A 229 -1.00 -1.72 -27.03
N PRO A 230 -0.55 -2.74 -27.80
CA PRO A 230 0.80 -3.27 -27.67
C PRO A 230 1.89 -2.24 -28.00
N GLU A 231 1.62 -1.29 -28.90
CA GLU A 231 2.59 -0.27 -29.30
C GLU A 231 2.81 0.74 -28.16
N GLU A 232 1.73 1.24 -27.57
CA GLU A 232 1.78 2.12 -26.40
C GLU A 232 2.53 1.47 -25.22
N ILE A 233 2.27 0.17 -24.99
CA ILE A 233 2.95 -0.61 -23.95
C ILE A 233 4.44 -0.69 -24.23
N SER A 234 4.83 -1.05 -25.46
CA SER A 234 6.24 -1.14 -25.86
C SER A 234 6.98 0.19 -25.70
N ILE A 235 6.38 1.30 -26.17
CA ILE A 235 6.94 2.64 -26.03
C ILE A 235 7.12 3.02 -24.56
N THR A 236 6.12 2.72 -23.72
CA THR A 236 6.17 3.01 -22.28
C THR A 236 7.28 2.22 -21.59
N MET A 237 7.45 0.93 -21.92
CA MET A 237 8.54 0.12 -21.36
C MET A 237 9.90 0.65 -21.78
N ALA A 238 10.10 0.94 -23.07
CA ALA A 238 11.36 1.49 -23.59
C ALA A 238 11.71 2.83 -22.93
N SER A 239 10.74 3.74 -22.84
CA SER A 239 10.89 5.03 -22.15
C SER A 239 11.29 4.82 -20.69
N TYR A 240 10.59 3.96 -19.96
CA TYR A 240 10.91 3.65 -18.57
C TYR A 240 12.31 3.08 -18.38
N VAL A 241 12.75 2.17 -19.24
CA VAL A 241 14.09 1.55 -19.19
C VAL A 241 15.19 2.57 -19.49
N SER A 242 14.98 3.47 -20.46
CA SER A 242 15.95 4.51 -20.83
C SER A 242 16.10 5.65 -19.81
N ALA A 243 15.08 5.90 -18.99
CA ALA A 243 15.09 7.04 -18.09
C ALA A 243 16.18 6.91 -17.01
N PRO A 244 16.84 8.01 -16.59
CA PRO A 244 17.88 7.92 -15.57
C PRO A 244 17.33 7.52 -14.21
N GLN A 245 18.07 6.68 -13.48
CA GLN A 245 17.76 6.29 -12.11
C GLN A 245 18.95 6.66 -11.21
N PRO A 246 18.84 7.72 -10.39
CA PRO A 246 19.95 8.16 -9.55
C PRO A 246 20.38 7.08 -8.56
N ARG A 247 21.67 6.76 -8.46
CA ARG A 247 22.22 5.87 -7.42
C ARG A 247 22.68 6.69 -6.22
N ASN A 248 21.99 6.55 -5.10
CA ASN A 248 22.33 7.23 -3.85
C ASN A 248 21.87 6.43 -2.63
N HIS A 249 22.45 6.76 -1.47
CA HIS A 249 22.21 6.07 -0.20
C HIS A 249 20.73 5.96 0.22
N PHE A 250 19.95 7.04 0.05
CA PHE A 250 18.54 7.04 0.43
C PHE A 250 17.71 6.11 -0.46
N LEU A 251 18.06 6.03 -1.75
CA LEU A 251 17.46 5.09 -2.67
C LEU A 251 17.78 3.65 -2.27
N THR A 252 19.06 3.31 -2.05
CA THR A 252 19.50 1.94 -1.68
C THR A 252 18.82 1.44 -0.40
N LYS A 253 18.66 2.30 0.60
CA LYS A 253 17.89 1.98 1.81
C LYS A 253 16.41 1.68 1.53
N SER A 254 15.81 2.43 0.63
CA SER A 254 14.40 2.24 0.25
C SER A 254 14.23 0.98 -0.60
N ILE A 255 15.20 0.67 -1.46
CA ILE A 255 15.27 -0.59 -2.22
C ILE A 255 15.34 -1.78 -1.27
N THR A 256 16.15 -1.71 -0.21
CA THR A 256 16.19 -2.76 0.82
C THR A 256 14.79 -3.03 1.40
N LYS A 257 14.02 -1.97 1.70
CA LYS A 257 12.66 -2.10 2.24
C LYS A 257 11.67 -2.68 1.23
N ALA A 258 11.75 -2.30 -0.04
CA ALA A 258 10.91 -2.89 -1.09
C ALA A 258 11.27 -4.38 -1.30
N TYR A 259 12.57 -4.69 -1.33
CA TYR A 259 13.12 -6.02 -1.52
C TYR A 259 12.81 -6.99 -0.37
N GLU A 260 12.68 -6.55 0.88
CA GLU A 260 12.25 -7.41 2.00
C GLU A 260 10.93 -8.15 1.69
N GLY A 261 10.04 -7.53 0.90
CA GLY A 261 8.80 -8.15 0.43
C GLY A 261 9.00 -9.35 -0.51
N PHE A 262 10.18 -9.46 -1.12
CA PHE A 262 10.50 -10.50 -2.09
C PHE A 262 10.88 -11.82 -1.40
N ILE A 263 11.47 -11.71 -0.22
CA ILE A 263 12.02 -12.85 0.52
C ILE A 263 10.89 -13.76 1.03
N THR A 264 9.81 -13.17 1.56
CA THR A 264 8.73 -13.90 2.22
C THR A 264 8.06 -14.96 1.34
N PRO A 265 7.56 -14.65 0.13
CA PRO A 265 6.88 -15.67 -0.68
C PRO A 265 7.85 -16.71 -1.24
N VAL A 266 9.14 -16.41 -1.36
CA VAL A 266 10.14 -17.43 -1.73
C VAL A 266 10.27 -18.47 -0.62
N ARG A 267 10.52 -18.00 0.61
CA ARG A 267 10.68 -18.85 1.80
C ARG A 267 9.44 -19.64 2.19
N LEU A 268 8.25 -19.09 1.98
CA LEU A 268 6.98 -19.76 2.26
C LEU A 268 6.60 -20.81 1.19
N GLY A 269 7.38 -20.93 0.12
CA GLY A 269 7.12 -21.84 -0.99
C GLY A 269 6.56 -21.12 -2.22
N HIS A 270 7.47 -20.61 -3.05
CA HIS A 270 7.14 -19.77 -4.20
C HIS A 270 6.16 -20.43 -5.19
N LEU A 271 6.27 -21.74 -5.44
CA LEU A 271 5.38 -22.44 -6.39
C LEU A 271 3.92 -22.47 -5.92
N LEU A 272 3.70 -22.70 -4.62
CA LEU A 272 2.35 -22.70 -4.04
C LEU A 272 1.79 -21.29 -4.08
N ILE A 273 2.56 -20.30 -3.60
CA ILE A 273 2.13 -18.90 -3.58
C ILE A 273 1.82 -18.40 -4.99
N LYS A 274 2.64 -18.73 -5.98
CA LYS A 274 2.39 -18.36 -7.39
C LYS A 274 1.04 -18.87 -7.90
N LYS A 275 0.59 -20.06 -7.45
CA LYS A 275 -0.71 -20.64 -7.84
C LYS A 275 -1.89 -20.14 -7.00
N THR A 276 -1.64 -19.62 -5.80
CA THR A 276 -2.70 -19.20 -4.86
C THR A 276 -2.73 -17.70 -4.63
N ALA A 277 -1.81 -16.91 -5.22
CA ALA A 277 -1.69 -15.48 -4.97
C ALA A 277 -3.01 -14.75 -5.25
N ALA A 278 -3.65 -15.01 -6.39
CA ALA A 278 -4.93 -14.39 -6.76
C ALA A 278 -6.09 -14.72 -5.79
N LEU A 279 -5.99 -15.82 -5.03
CA LEU A 279 -7.00 -16.24 -4.05
C LEU A 279 -6.67 -15.79 -2.62
N SER A 280 -5.38 -15.65 -2.31
CA SER A 280 -4.88 -15.48 -0.94
C SER A 280 -4.39 -14.08 -0.61
N TRP A 281 -3.91 -13.32 -1.60
CA TRP A 281 -3.37 -11.98 -1.37
C TRP A 281 -4.47 -10.93 -1.37
N SER A 282 -4.33 -9.97 -0.47
CA SER A 282 -5.15 -8.76 -0.51
C SER A 282 -4.76 -7.85 -1.68
N VAL A 283 -5.60 -6.86 -2.00
CA VAL A 283 -5.30 -5.85 -3.03
C VAL A 283 -4.04 -5.06 -2.65
N GLU A 284 -3.86 -4.73 -1.37
CA GLU A 284 -2.67 -4.07 -0.86
C GLU A 284 -1.39 -4.87 -1.16
N HIS A 285 -1.45 -6.19 -0.99
CA HIS A 285 -0.30 -7.07 -1.25
C HIS A 285 0.07 -7.11 -2.74
N ALA A 286 -0.92 -7.30 -3.62
CA ALA A 286 -0.69 -7.34 -5.05
C ALA A 286 -0.14 -6.00 -5.58
N VAL A 287 -0.72 -4.87 -5.15
CA VAL A 287 -0.24 -3.53 -5.54
C VAL A 287 1.14 -3.24 -4.96
N ALA A 288 1.43 -3.65 -3.72
CA ALA A 288 2.75 -3.48 -3.13
C ALA A 288 3.83 -4.31 -3.84
N ALA A 289 3.50 -5.55 -4.23
CA ALA A 289 4.38 -6.38 -5.03
C ALA A 289 4.64 -5.74 -6.40
N TRP A 290 3.60 -5.28 -7.08
CA TRP A 290 3.70 -4.56 -8.36
C TRP A 290 4.69 -3.39 -8.29
N ASP A 291 4.46 -2.47 -7.34
CA ASP A 291 5.27 -1.27 -7.16
C ASP A 291 6.72 -1.61 -6.79
N ALA A 292 6.91 -2.62 -5.93
CA ALA A 292 8.24 -3.07 -5.55
C ALA A 292 9.02 -3.65 -6.74
N VAL A 293 8.37 -4.41 -7.64
CA VAL A 293 9.07 -4.96 -8.82
C VAL A 293 9.51 -3.86 -9.76
N LEU A 294 8.63 -2.92 -10.11
CA LEU A 294 9.01 -1.77 -10.95
C LEU A 294 10.21 -1.02 -10.35
N PHE A 295 10.12 -0.70 -9.06
CA PHE A 295 11.14 0.08 -8.36
C PHE A 295 12.48 -0.66 -8.25
N VAL A 296 12.46 -1.92 -7.81
CA VAL A 296 13.67 -2.72 -7.60
C VAL A 296 14.32 -3.08 -8.94
N SER A 297 13.55 -3.52 -9.95
CA SER A 297 14.14 -3.90 -11.25
C SER A 297 14.80 -2.71 -11.95
N LYS A 298 14.22 -1.51 -11.81
CA LYS A 298 14.80 -0.29 -12.38
C LYS A 298 16.12 0.08 -11.75
N TRP A 299 16.20 -0.02 -10.43
CA TRP A 299 17.45 0.18 -9.70
C TRP A 299 18.51 -0.87 -10.07
N VAL A 300 18.13 -2.16 -10.12
CA VAL A 300 19.04 -3.23 -10.57
C VAL A 300 19.58 -2.94 -11.97
N HIS A 301 18.72 -2.53 -12.89
CA HIS A 301 19.15 -2.18 -14.25
C HIS A 301 20.17 -1.05 -14.22
N ALA A 302 19.91 0.03 -13.49
CA ALA A 302 20.84 1.16 -13.39
C ALA A 302 22.20 0.77 -12.81
N VAL A 303 22.23 -0.02 -11.73
CA VAL A 303 23.48 -0.51 -11.13
C VAL A 303 24.24 -1.41 -12.11
N GLN A 304 23.54 -2.27 -12.87
CA GLN A 304 24.18 -3.11 -13.88
C GLN A 304 24.79 -2.28 -15.02
N MET A 305 24.02 -1.35 -15.61
CA MET A 305 24.45 -0.56 -16.77
C MET A 305 25.58 0.43 -16.45
N GLU A 306 25.64 0.91 -15.21
CA GLU A 306 26.67 1.84 -14.75
C GLU A 306 27.87 1.14 -14.10
N SER A 307 27.89 -0.20 -14.03
CA SER A 307 28.89 -0.95 -13.25
C SER A 307 30.34 -0.73 -13.71
N ALA A 308 30.58 -0.47 -15.00
CA ALA A 308 31.91 -0.21 -15.53
C ALA A 308 32.47 1.18 -15.13
N THR A 309 31.59 2.18 -14.96
CA THR A 309 31.99 3.55 -14.61
C THR A 309 31.86 3.84 -13.11
N GLN A 310 30.86 3.24 -12.47
CA GLN A 310 30.57 3.30 -11.05
C GLN A 310 30.26 1.88 -10.53
N PRO A 311 31.26 1.14 -10.05
CA PRO A 311 31.04 -0.19 -9.51
C PRO A 311 30.07 -0.15 -8.31
N PRO A 312 29.33 -1.24 -8.02
CA PRO A 312 28.43 -1.30 -6.87
C PRO A 312 29.18 -1.06 -5.56
N ASP A 313 28.59 -0.30 -4.65
CA ASP A 313 29.09 -0.23 -3.27
C ASP A 313 28.72 -1.49 -2.46
N ASP A 314 29.23 -1.61 -1.23
CA ASP A 314 29.00 -2.77 -0.37
C ASP A 314 27.52 -3.04 -0.08
N GLU A 315 26.69 -2.00 0.04
CA GLU A 315 25.24 -2.15 0.27
C GLU A 315 24.53 -2.59 -1.02
N GLU A 316 24.87 -1.99 -2.16
CA GLU A 316 24.34 -2.37 -3.47
C GLU A 316 24.71 -3.82 -3.82
N ASP A 317 25.98 -4.22 -3.66
CA ASP A 317 26.47 -5.57 -3.96
C ASP A 317 25.80 -6.63 -3.06
N LYS A 318 25.59 -6.30 -1.78
CA LYS A 318 24.85 -7.17 -0.87
C LYS A 318 23.43 -7.43 -1.36
N ILE A 319 22.71 -6.39 -1.79
CA ILE A 319 21.34 -6.53 -2.31
C ILE A 319 21.35 -7.36 -3.59
N LEU A 320 22.25 -7.07 -4.54
CA LEU A 320 22.37 -7.83 -5.80
C LEU A 320 22.67 -9.31 -5.56
N THR A 321 23.57 -9.62 -4.62
CA THR A 321 23.93 -11.00 -4.24
C THR A 321 22.74 -11.73 -3.63
N GLN A 322 21.99 -11.06 -2.73
CA GLN A 322 20.78 -11.65 -2.16
C GLN A 322 19.71 -11.91 -3.21
N MET A 323 19.54 -11.01 -4.19
CA MET A 323 18.59 -11.18 -5.28
C MET A 323 18.94 -12.38 -6.18
N LYS A 324 20.23 -12.55 -6.52
CA LYS A 324 20.70 -13.73 -7.25
C LYS A 324 20.38 -15.02 -6.47
N GLY A 325 20.64 -15.02 -5.17
CA GLY A 325 20.30 -16.16 -4.30
C GLY A 325 18.80 -16.48 -4.27
N LEU A 326 17.92 -15.47 -4.29
CA LEU A 326 16.46 -15.72 -4.40
C LEU A 326 16.08 -16.30 -5.77
N LEU A 327 16.71 -15.86 -6.86
CA LEU A 327 16.47 -16.43 -8.19
C LEU A 327 16.90 -17.89 -8.25
N ASP A 328 18.04 -18.23 -7.65
CA ASP A 328 18.53 -19.60 -7.54
C ASP A 328 17.56 -20.48 -6.71
N GLU A 329 17.06 -19.97 -5.58
CA GLU A 329 16.06 -20.66 -4.75
C GLU A 329 14.72 -20.86 -5.48
N MET A 330 14.38 -19.96 -6.40
CA MET A 330 13.21 -20.06 -7.27
C MET A 330 13.47 -20.92 -8.52
N GLU A 331 14.65 -21.52 -8.66
CA GLU A 331 15.07 -22.28 -9.84
C GLU A 331 14.89 -21.49 -11.16
N CYS A 332 15.08 -20.17 -11.10
CA CYS A 332 14.96 -19.31 -12.27
C CYS A 332 16.20 -19.42 -13.17
N GLU A 333 16.00 -19.38 -14.49
CA GLU A 333 17.10 -19.42 -15.47
C GLU A 333 17.88 -18.08 -15.49
N TYR A 334 18.78 -17.88 -14.54
CA TYR A 334 19.78 -16.81 -14.54
C TYR A 334 21.18 -17.40 -14.30
N ASN A 335 21.94 -17.60 -15.37
CA ASN A 335 23.26 -18.24 -15.32
C ASN A 335 24.41 -17.26 -14.96
N GLY A 336 24.09 -16.08 -14.42
CA GLY A 336 25.07 -15.01 -14.17
C GLY A 336 25.44 -14.16 -15.39
N SER A 337 24.92 -14.47 -16.57
CA SER A 337 25.06 -13.66 -17.79
C SER A 337 23.72 -13.06 -18.22
N GLY A 338 23.74 -11.85 -18.78
CA GLY A 338 22.54 -11.13 -19.23
C GLY A 338 21.97 -10.14 -18.21
N SER A 339 20.74 -9.71 -18.45
CA SER A 339 20.06 -8.70 -17.62
C SER A 339 19.49 -9.31 -16.34
N LEU A 340 20.07 -8.98 -15.18
CA LEU A 340 19.54 -9.39 -13.88
C LEU A 340 18.21 -8.70 -13.62
N ALA A 341 18.07 -7.44 -14.05
CA ALA A 341 16.80 -6.72 -14.00
C ALA A 341 15.69 -7.50 -14.72
N ALA A 342 15.95 -7.98 -15.94
CA ALA A 342 14.98 -8.80 -16.68
C ALA A 342 14.65 -10.10 -15.94
N ALA A 343 15.65 -10.82 -15.43
CA ALA A 343 15.44 -12.08 -14.70
C ALA A 343 14.56 -11.88 -13.44
N VAL A 344 14.86 -10.87 -12.63
CA VAL A 344 14.05 -10.49 -11.46
C VAL A 344 12.63 -10.14 -11.89
N THR A 345 12.47 -9.28 -12.89
CA THR A 345 11.16 -8.87 -13.37
C THR A 345 10.32 -10.06 -13.85
N ARG A 346 10.90 -11.02 -14.59
CA ARG A 346 10.18 -12.24 -15.04
C ARG A 346 9.77 -13.14 -13.88
N ALA A 347 10.68 -13.39 -12.94
CA ALA A 347 10.40 -14.22 -11.77
C ALA A 347 9.19 -13.68 -11.00
N TRP A 348 9.15 -12.37 -10.81
CA TRP A 348 8.08 -11.70 -10.07
C TRP A 348 6.78 -11.51 -10.85
N ALA A 349 6.86 -11.30 -12.16
CA ALA A 349 5.70 -11.31 -13.06
C ALA A 349 4.87 -12.59 -12.88
N GLY A 350 5.55 -13.71 -12.61
CA GLY A 350 4.92 -15.00 -12.36
C GLY A 350 3.87 -14.97 -11.23
N PHE A 351 4.11 -14.27 -10.13
CA PHE A 351 3.14 -14.16 -9.02
C PHE A 351 1.93 -13.30 -9.36
N LEU A 352 2.03 -12.44 -10.39
CA LEU A 352 1.01 -11.48 -10.78
C LEU A 352 0.39 -11.83 -12.15
N THR A 353 0.64 -13.04 -12.67
CA THR A 353 0.16 -13.50 -13.98
C THR A 353 -1.29 -13.98 -13.93
N ASP A 354 -1.73 -14.52 -12.80
CA ASP A 354 -3.12 -14.94 -12.63
C ASP A 354 -4.11 -13.77 -12.79
N THR A 355 -5.38 -14.10 -13.04
CA THR A 355 -6.42 -13.08 -13.19
C THR A 355 -6.79 -12.50 -11.84
N TRP A 356 -6.34 -11.28 -11.57
CA TRP A 356 -6.76 -10.49 -10.41
C TRP A 356 -8.08 -9.82 -10.73
N VAL A 357 -9.14 -10.11 -9.99
CA VAL A 357 -10.44 -9.44 -10.13
C VAL A 357 -10.72 -8.67 -8.87
N TRP A 358 -10.61 -7.34 -8.93
CA TRP A 358 -10.96 -6.47 -7.82
C TRP A 358 -12.29 -5.82 -8.11
N GLY A 359 -13.31 -6.17 -7.34
CA GLY A 359 -14.60 -5.57 -7.52
C GLY A 359 -15.40 -5.49 -6.24
N GLY A 360 -16.35 -4.58 -6.25
CA GLY A 360 -17.28 -4.36 -5.16
C GLY A 360 -18.54 -3.69 -5.68
N GLU A 361 -19.61 -3.86 -4.92
CA GLU A 361 -20.89 -3.23 -5.18
C GLU A 361 -21.14 -2.19 -4.09
N PHE A 362 -21.26 -0.92 -4.49
CA PHE A 362 -21.66 0.16 -3.60
C PHE A 362 -23.09 0.57 -3.93
N SER A 363 -24.03 0.21 -3.06
CA SER A 363 -25.42 0.62 -3.17
C SER A 363 -25.72 1.75 -2.21
N CYS A 364 -26.20 2.90 -2.72
CA CYS A 364 -26.70 4.00 -1.92
C CYS A 364 -28.14 4.35 -2.32
N ILE A 365 -28.90 4.90 -1.39
CA ILE A 365 -30.26 5.39 -1.65
C ILE A 365 -30.15 6.90 -1.81
N TYR A 366 -30.42 7.40 -3.02
CA TYR A 366 -30.49 8.83 -3.30
C TYR A 366 -31.89 9.19 -3.82
N ALA A 367 -32.57 10.12 -3.14
CA ALA A 367 -33.91 10.58 -3.51
C ALA A 367 -34.93 9.45 -3.76
N SER A 368 -34.91 8.41 -2.91
CA SER A 368 -35.77 7.21 -3.00
C SER A 368 -35.44 6.22 -4.12
N ASN A 369 -34.36 6.44 -4.88
CA ASN A 369 -33.83 5.46 -5.84
C ASN A 369 -32.58 4.80 -5.29
N VAL A 370 -32.47 3.48 -5.45
CA VAL A 370 -31.23 2.74 -5.18
C VAL A 370 -30.28 2.98 -6.36
N GLN A 371 -29.17 3.65 -6.12
CA GLN A 371 -28.05 3.71 -7.04
C GLN A 371 -27.01 2.67 -6.61
N THR A 372 -26.85 1.66 -7.46
CA THR A 372 -25.86 0.61 -7.30
C THR A 372 -24.70 0.86 -8.25
N LEU A 373 -23.51 1.00 -7.68
CA LEU A 373 -22.27 1.17 -8.41
C LEU A 373 -21.41 -0.08 -8.22
N THR A 374 -21.43 -0.95 -9.22
CA THR A 374 -20.47 -2.04 -9.33
C THR A 374 -19.21 -1.52 -10.00
N PHE A 375 -18.04 -1.84 -9.47
CA PHE A 375 -16.78 -1.70 -10.19
C PHE A 375 -16.06 -3.04 -10.21
N THR A 376 -15.34 -3.28 -11.30
CA THR A 376 -14.47 -4.45 -11.45
C THR A 376 -13.24 -3.98 -12.20
N VAL A 377 -12.07 -4.30 -11.66
CA VAL A 377 -10.76 -3.96 -12.19
C VAL A 377 -9.97 -5.25 -12.29
N THR A 378 -9.48 -5.54 -13.48
CA THR A 378 -8.61 -6.69 -13.74
C THR A 378 -7.27 -6.18 -14.26
N PRO A 379 -6.36 -5.72 -13.38
CA PRO A 379 -5.14 -5.10 -13.83
C PRO A 379 -4.22 -6.18 -14.40
N ARG A 380 -3.69 -5.94 -15.60
CA ARG A 380 -2.81 -6.88 -16.31
C ARG A 380 -1.37 -6.78 -15.83
N MET A 381 -1.17 -6.79 -14.51
CA MET A 381 0.12 -6.61 -13.85
C MET A 381 1.19 -7.56 -14.42
N GLY A 382 1.04 -8.87 -14.25
CA GLY A 382 2.05 -9.83 -14.71
C GLY A 382 2.42 -9.68 -16.19
N TYR A 383 1.45 -9.35 -17.05
CA TYR A 383 1.70 -9.08 -18.47
C TYR A 383 2.60 -7.86 -18.69
N ILE A 384 2.30 -6.73 -18.03
CA ILE A 384 3.11 -5.51 -18.15
C ILE A 384 4.54 -5.73 -17.60
N LEU A 385 4.73 -6.51 -16.53
CA LEU A 385 6.09 -6.86 -16.08
C LEU A 385 6.81 -7.75 -17.08
N MET A 386 6.11 -8.66 -17.74
CA MET A 386 6.73 -9.48 -18.79
C MET A 386 7.23 -8.61 -19.94
N GLN A 387 6.47 -7.60 -20.36
CA GLN A 387 6.91 -6.64 -21.37
C GLN A 387 8.10 -5.79 -20.88
N LEU A 388 8.08 -5.38 -19.61
CA LEU A 388 9.20 -4.66 -19.00
C LEU A 388 10.48 -5.50 -18.98
N ALA A 389 10.38 -6.79 -18.67
CA ALA A 389 11.53 -7.68 -18.67
C ALA A 389 12.15 -7.83 -20.06
N ILE A 390 11.33 -7.89 -21.11
CA ILE A 390 11.82 -7.90 -22.51
C ILE A 390 12.57 -6.58 -22.81
N ALA A 391 12.03 -5.44 -22.40
CA ALA A 391 12.69 -4.15 -22.61
C ALA A 391 14.04 -4.03 -21.87
N TYR A 392 14.17 -4.58 -20.64
CA TYR A 392 15.45 -4.64 -19.94
C TYR A 392 16.46 -5.55 -20.64
N GLU A 393 16.02 -6.67 -21.21
CA GLU A 393 16.88 -7.58 -21.96
C GLU A 393 17.42 -6.90 -23.23
N ASN A 394 16.55 -6.25 -24.00
CA ASN A 394 16.93 -5.51 -25.20
C ASN A 394 17.93 -4.39 -24.88
N SER A 395 17.65 -3.57 -23.86
CA SER A 395 18.55 -2.50 -23.41
C SER A 395 19.94 -3.03 -23.05
N TYR A 396 20.01 -4.14 -22.29
CA TYR A 396 21.28 -4.75 -21.90
C TYR A 396 22.07 -5.30 -23.10
N GLN A 397 21.39 -5.83 -24.12
CA GLN A 397 22.04 -6.37 -25.32
C GLN A 397 22.52 -5.27 -26.29
N GLU A 398 21.79 -4.16 -26.39
CA GLU A 398 22.14 -3.04 -27.27
C GLU A 398 23.33 -2.22 -26.73
N THR A 399 23.42 -2.08 -25.40
CA THR A 399 24.47 -1.31 -24.73
C THR A 399 25.06 -2.09 -23.54
N PRO A 400 25.78 -3.20 -23.77
CA PRO A 400 26.36 -3.97 -22.67
C PRO A 400 27.31 -3.10 -21.82
N PRO A 401 27.29 -3.28 -20.48
CA PRO A 401 28.02 -2.44 -19.53
C PRO A 401 29.54 -2.47 -19.71
#